data_AF-A0A381V1Z0-F1
#
_entry.id   AF-A0A381V1Z0-F1
#
_cell.length_a   1.000
_cell.length_b   1.000
_cell.length_c   1.000
_cell.angle_alpha   90.00
_cell.angle_beta   90.00
_cell.angle_gamma   90.00
#
_symmetry.space_group_name_H-M   'P 1'
#
loop_
_entity.id
_entity.type
_entity.pdbx_description
1 polymer ?
#
loop_
_entity_poly.entity_id
_entity_poly.type
_entity_poly.pdbx_seq_one_letter_code
_entity_poly.pdbx_strand_id
1 'polypeptide(L)'
;MKNLLYFIFISFLLLPTYQVWANAAPEGMALIKKGCFMMGTNKIYDYLSFDPNTRERPNDRERPVHKVCLDAFYLDIHETSQKKWEEMKLPNNSVYKGLNIAVNQVEWEDANGYCK
;
A
#
# COMPACT_ATOMS: atom_id res chain seq x y z
N MET A 1 -59.54 -2.87 6.51
CA MET A 1 -58.37 -2.01 6.82
C MET A 1 -57.27 -2.71 7.63
N LYS A 2 -57.55 -3.70 8.48
CA LYS A 2 -56.50 -4.48 9.19
C LYS A 2 -55.61 -5.33 8.27
N ASN A 3 -56.15 -5.87 7.18
CA ASN A 3 -55.39 -6.73 6.26
C ASN A 3 -54.48 -5.94 5.29
N LEU A 4 -54.70 -4.63 5.15
CA LEU A 4 -53.85 -3.75 4.31
C LEU A 4 -52.58 -3.31 5.05
N LEU A 5 -52.65 -3.18 6.39
CA LEU A 5 -51.51 -2.91 7.26
C LEU A 5 -50.53 -4.09 7.32
N TYR A 6 -51.03 -5.32 7.26
CA TYR A 6 -50.19 -6.52 7.26
C TYR A 6 -49.32 -6.65 6.00
N PHE A 7 -49.84 -6.21 4.84
CA PHE A 7 -49.10 -6.23 3.58
C PHE A 7 -47.92 -5.24 3.56
N ILE A 8 -48.06 -4.07 4.21
CA ILE A 8 -46.97 -3.09 4.33
C ILE A 8 -45.87 -3.60 5.27
N PHE A 9 -46.24 -4.35 6.33
CA PHE A 9 -45.26 -4.91 7.26
C PHE A 9 -44.42 -6.05 6.65
N ILE A 10 -45.01 -6.83 5.73
CA ILE A 10 -44.31 -7.92 5.02
C ILE A 10 -43.36 -7.38 3.93
N SER A 11 -43.68 -6.24 3.29
CA SER A 11 -42.79 -5.67 2.26
C SER A 11 -41.49 -5.09 2.84
N PHE A 12 -41.47 -4.74 4.13
CA PHE A 12 -40.25 -4.24 4.79
C PHE A 12 -39.26 -5.36 5.16
N LEU A 13 -39.74 -6.60 5.28
CA LEU A 13 -38.91 -7.80 5.53
C LEU A 13 -38.32 -8.40 4.25
N LEU A 14 -38.76 -7.95 3.08
CA LEU A 14 -38.27 -8.36 1.76
C LEU A 14 -37.41 -7.28 1.09
N LEU A 15 -37.05 -6.20 1.80
CA LEU A 15 -35.93 -5.39 1.35
C LEU A 15 -34.69 -6.28 1.47
N PRO A 16 -34.04 -6.68 0.36
CA PRO A 16 -32.79 -7.40 0.46
C PRO A 16 -31.90 -6.51 1.30
N THR A 17 -31.43 -7.03 2.44
CA THR A 17 -30.29 -6.42 3.10
C THR A 17 -29.25 -6.33 2.01
N TYR A 18 -28.97 -5.11 1.53
CA TYR A 18 -27.79 -4.85 0.74
C TYR A 18 -26.65 -5.20 1.69
N GLN A 19 -26.27 -6.48 1.69
CA GLN A 19 -24.96 -6.86 2.16
C GLN A 19 -24.06 -6.10 1.20
N VAL A 20 -23.56 -4.96 1.67
CA VAL A 20 -22.42 -4.31 1.06
C VAL A 20 -21.35 -5.37 1.15
N TRP A 21 -21.21 -6.14 0.08
CA TRP A 21 -20.14 -7.11 -0.06
C TRP A 21 -18.88 -6.30 0.20
N ALA A 22 -18.17 -6.63 1.28
CA ALA A 22 -16.85 -6.07 1.48
C ALA A 22 -16.08 -6.40 0.19
N ASN A 23 -15.75 -5.37 -0.59
CA ASN A 23 -14.98 -5.57 -1.81
C ASN A 23 -13.79 -6.44 -1.44
N ALA A 24 -13.63 -7.56 -2.14
CA ALA A 24 -12.46 -8.39 -1.96
C ALA A 24 -11.21 -7.51 -2.09
N ALA A 25 -10.14 -7.87 -1.37
CA ALA A 25 -8.87 -7.16 -1.50
C ALA A 25 -8.51 -7.02 -2.98
N PRO A 26 -8.05 -5.84 -3.44
CA PRO A 26 -7.59 -5.69 -4.81
C PRO A 26 -6.60 -6.80 -5.16
N GLU A 27 -6.70 -7.34 -6.37
CA GLU A 27 -5.86 -8.44 -6.80
C GLU A 27 -4.38 -8.06 -6.67
N GLY A 28 -3.58 -8.93 -6.02
CA GLY A 28 -2.16 -8.68 -5.80
C GLY A 28 -1.82 -7.68 -4.68
N MET A 29 -2.80 -7.25 -3.87
CA MET A 29 -2.57 -6.39 -2.71
C MET A 29 -2.87 -7.10 -1.39
N ALA A 30 -2.13 -6.73 -0.35
CA ALA A 30 -2.39 -7.14 1.02
C ALA A 30 -3.09 -6.02 1.81
N LEU A 31 -4.05 -6.40 2.66
CA LEU A 31 -4.64 -5.48 3.64
C LEU A 31 -3.65 -5.23 4.79
N ILE A 32 -3.17 -4.00 4.90
CA ILE A 32 -2.47 -3.51 6.08
C ILE A 32 -3.53 -3.04 7.08
N LYS A 33 -3.64 -3.75 8.21
CA LYS A 33 -4.65 -3.44 9.23
C LYS A 33 -4.35 -2.09 9.88
N LYS A 34 -5.42 -1.36 10.22
CA LYS A 34 -5.36 -0.18 11.07
C LYS A 34 -4.61 -0.49 12.36
N GLY A 35 -3.72 0.40 12.75
CA GLY A 35 -2.94 0.23 13.96
C GLY A 35 -1.93 1.35 14.18
N CYS A 36 -1.20 1.23 15.28
CA CYS A 36 -0.07 2.11 15.55
C CYS A 36 1.20 1.29 15.69
N PHE A 37 2.32 1.84 15.24
CA PHE A 37 3.64 1.25 15.36
C PHE A 37 4.68 2.33 15.70
N MET A 38 5.88 1.89 16.09
CA MET A 38 7.00 2.78 16.35
C MET A 38 7.82 2.93 15.06
N MET A 39 7.77 4.10 14.43
CA MET A 39 8.52 4.42 13.21
C MET A 39 9.86 5.06 13.57
N GLY A 40 10.89 4.77 12.78
CA GLY A 40 12.25 5.27 12.98
C GLY A 40 13.00 4.51 14.08
N THR A 41 14.09 5.10 14.56
CA THR A 41 14.99 4.51 15.57
C THR A 41 15.64 5.60 16.41
N ASN A 42 16.18 5.26 17.58
CA ASN A 42 17.05 6.18 18.35
C ASN A 42 18.54 5.87 18.13
N LYS A 43 18.85 4.72 17.52
CA LYS A 43 20.21 4.31 17.22
C LYS A 43 20.68 5.04 15.96
N ILE A 44 21.86 5.66 16.03
CA ILE A 44 22.54 6.15 14.84
C ILE A 44 23.20 4.95 14.16
N TYR A 45 22.84 4.72 12.90
CA TYR A 45 23.49 3.74 12.05
C TYR A 45 24.45 4.43 11.10
N ASP A 46 25.57 3.78 10.82
CA ASP A 46 26.50 4.20 9.76
C ASP A 46 26.57 3.08 8.73
N TYR A 47 25.71 3.17 7.71
CA TYR A 47 25.53 2.09 6.74
C TYR A 47 26.70 1.95 5.76
N LEU A 48 27.59 2.93 5.71
CA LEU A 48 28.68 2.99 4.73
C LEU A 48 30.07 2.91 5.38
N SER A 49 30.16 2.75 6.71
CA SER A 49 31.45 2.61 7.37
C SER A 49 32.05 1.22 7.12
N PHE A 50 33.29 1.20 6.63
CA PHE A 50 34.07 -0.03 6.44
C PHE A 50 34.68 -0.55 7.75
N ASP A 51 34.82 0.32 8.77
CA ASP A 51 35.29 -0.03 10.10
C ASP A 51 34.17 0.22 11.14
N PRO A 52 33.67 -0.81 11.84
CA PRO A 52 32.58 -0.67 12.80
C PRO A 52 32.92 0.24 14.01
N ASN A 53 34.20 0.58 14.22
CA ASN A 53 34.65 1.48 15.28
C ASN A 53 34.78 2.94 14.84
N THR A 54 34.67 3.22 13.54
CA THR A 54 34.79 4.56 12.98
C THR A 54 33.42 5.02 12.47
N ARG A 55 33.02 6.23 12.88
CA ARG A 55 31.81 6.90 12.35
C ARG A 55 32.20 7.81 11.19
N GLU A 56 32.00 7.35 9.98
CA GLU A 56 32.27 8.10 8.75
C GLU A 56 31.06 8.93 8.32
N ARG A 57 29.86 8.31 8.32
CA ARG A 57 28.61 8.89 7.82
C ARG A 57 27.43 8.50 8.72
N PRO A 58 27.36 9.06 9.94
CA PRO A 58 26.25 8.80 10.85
C PRO A 58 24.92 9.21 10.20
N ASN A 59 23.99 8.26 10.04
CA ASN A 59 22.65 8.53 9.56
C ASN A 59 21.75 8.99 10.71
N ASP A 60 21.56 10.30 10.82
CA ASP A 60 20.68 10.90 11.82
C ASP A 60 19.20 10.97 11.36
N ARG A 61 18.94 10.80 10.07
CA ARG A 61 17.62 11.10 9.46
C ARG A 61 16.50 10.14 9.87
N GLU A 62 16.84 8.98 10.43
CA GLU A 62 15.89 7.98 10.90
C GLU A 62 15.40 8.22 12.34
N ARG A 63 15.96 9.24 13.02
CA ARG A 63 15.63 9.56 14.41
C ARG A 63 14.61 10.71 14.52
N PRO A 64 13.88 10.80 15.65
CA PRO A 64 13.79 9.81 16.72
C PRO A 64 12.76 8.72 16.42
N VAL A 65 12.80 7.65 17.22
CA VAL A 65 11.68 6.70 17.26
C VAL A 65 10.42 7.42 17.76
N HIS A 66 9.31 7.29 17.06
CA HIS A 66 8.04 7.91 17.44
C HIS A 66 6.84 7.05 17.03
N LYS A 67 5.72 7.24 17.72
CA LYS A 67 4.48 6.48 17.46
C LYS A 67 3.75 7.07 16.26
N VAL A 68 3.49 6.24 15.25
CA VAL A 68 2.67 6.58 14.07
C VAL A 68 1.45 5.69 14.06
N CYS A 69 0.27 6.26 13.80
CA CYS A 69 -0.98 5.54 13.66
C CYS A 69 -1.53 5.73 12.25
N LEU A 70 -1.86 4.64 11.58
CA LEU A 70 -2.40 4.65 10.21
C LEU A 70 -3.77 3.96 10.21
N ASP A 71 -4.67 4.45 9.36
CA ASP A 71 -5.89 3.72 9.03
C ASP A 71 -5.56 2.50 8.16
N ALA A 72 -6.54 1.62 7.96
CA ALA A 72 -6.34 0.43 7.14
C ALA A 72 -6.22 0.83 5.67
N PHE A 73 -5.28 0.22 4.95
CA PHE A 73 -5.05 0.45 3.53
C PHE A 73 -4.56 -0.82 2.84
N TYR A 74 -4.61 -0.83 1.51
CA TYR A 74 -4.06 -1.92 0.70
C TYR A 74 -2.68 -1.54 0.16
N LEU A 75 -1.75 -2.50 0.15
CA LEU A 75 -0.40 -2.33 -0.39
C LEU A 75 -0.08 -3.49 -1.33
N ASP A 76 0.55 -3.20 -2.46
CA ASP A 76 1.04 -4.23 -3.38
C ASP A 76 1.98 -5.21 -2.66
N ILE A 77 1.82 -6.50 -2.93
CA ILE A 77 2.67 -7.55 -2.32
C ILE A 77 4.06 -7.63 -2.95
N HIS A 78 4.23 -7.03 -4.12
CA HIS A 78 5.47 -7.00 -4.90
C HIS A 78 5.67 -5.61 -5.50
N GLU A 79 6.93 -5.25 -5.73
CA GLU A 79 7.27 -4.09 -6.55
C GLU A 79 6.68 -4.23 -7.96
N THR A 80 6.35 -3.09 -8.60
CA THR A 80 5.82 -3.07 -9.97
C THR A 80 6.82 -3.71 -10.92
N SER A 81 6.40 -4.78 -11.60
CA SER A 81 7.24 -5.45 -12.59
C SER A 81 7.38 -4.63 -13.87
N GLN A 82 8.46 -4.85 -14.62
CA GLN A 82 8.63 -4.19 -15.92
C GLN A 82 7.50 -4.52 -16.90
N LYS A 83 6.96 -5.75 -16.86
CA LYS A 83 5.78 -6.11 -17.67
C LYS A 83 4.59 -5.19 -17.38
N LYS A 84 4.24 -4.99 -16.10
CA LYS A 84 3.13 -4.13 -15.71
C LYS A 84 3.41 -2.65 -16.02
N TRP A 85 4.65 -2.22 -15.88
CA TRP A 85 5.05 -0.84 -16.19
C TRP A 85 4.92 -0.51 -17.68
N GLU A 86 5.34 -1.42 -18.55
CA GLU A 86 5.32 -1.25 -20.01
C GLU A 86 3.89 -1.14 -20.58
N GLU A 87 2.88 -1.69 -19.88
CA GLU A 87 1.46 -1.53 -20.24
C GLU A 87 1.03 -0.05 -20.24
N MET A 88 1.67 0.79 -19.41
CA MET A 88 1.40 2.23 -19.33
C MET A 88 2.06 3.06 -20.44
N LYS A 89 2.83 2.42 -21.33
CA LYS A 89 3.60 3.09 -22.40
C LYS A 89 4.52 4.20 -21.89
N LEU A 90 4.97 4.10 -20.64
CA LEU A 90 5.95 4.97 -20.02
C LEU A 90 7.38 4.52 -20.36
N PRO A 91 8.39 5.41 -20.31
CA PRO A 91 9.78 5.02 -20.46
C PRO A 91 10.18 3.96 -19.41
N ASN A 92 10.80 2.87 -19.86
CA ASN A 92 11.41 1.87 -18.99
C ASN A 92 12.94 2.07 -19.01
N ASN A 93 13.47 2.79 -18.02
CA ASN A 93 14.90 3.06 -17.88
C ASN A 93 15.68 1.97 -17.14
N SER A 94 15.02 0.87 -16.75
CA SER A 94 15.68 -0.20 -16.00
C SER A 94 16.91 -0.73 -16.74
N VAL A 95 18.05 -0.82 -16.06
CA VAL A 95 19.31 -1.29 -16.67
C VAL A 95 19.21 -2.75 -17.08
N TYR A 96 18.67 -3.59 -16.21
CA TYR A 96 18.39 -5.00 -16.51
C TYR A 96 16.97 -5.13 -17.04
N LYS A 97 16.81 -5.85 -18.16
CA LYS A 97 15.50 -6.10 -18.77
C LYS A 97 14.97 -7.48 -18.40
N GLY A 98 13.71 -7.53 -17.96
CA GLY A 98 13.03 -8.78 -17.66
C GLY A 98 11.59 -8.56 -17.22
N LEU A 99 10.66 -9.38 -17.72
CA LEU A 99 9.23 -9.18 -17.52
C LEU A 99 8.78 -9.24 -16.04
N ASN A 100 9.43 -10.10 -15.25
CA ASN A 100 9.05 -10.41 -13.86
C ASN A 100 10.03 -9.84 -12.83
N ILE A 101 10.86 -8.86 -13.21
CA ILE A 101 11.70 -8.10 -12.27
C ILE A 101 11.13 -6.70 -12.09
N ALA A 102 11.45 -6.06 -10.97
CA ALA A 102 11.00 -4.71 -10.67
C ALA A 102 11.51 -3.70 -11.71
N VAL A 103 10.63 -2.78 -12.09
CA VAL A 103 11.06 -1.58 -12.82
C VAL A 103 11.91 -0.71 -11.89
N ASN A 104 12.98 -0.12 -12.39
CA ASN A 104 13.84 0.80 -11.64
C ASN A 104 14.28 1.98 -12.52
N GLN A 105 14.92 2.97 -11.88
CA GLN A 105 15.33 4.22 -12.52
C GLN A 105 14.16 5.01 -13.14
N VAL A 106 13.01 4.95 -12.48
CA VAL A 106 11.82 5.74 -12.82
C VAL A 106 11.81 7.02 -12.00
N GLU A 107 11.32 8.10 -12.61
CA GLU A 107 11.10 9.36 -11.90
C GLU A 107 9.86 9.25 -11.01
N TRP A 108 9.80 10.08 -9.97
CA TRP A 108 8.69 10.05 -9.03
C TRP A 108 7.36 10.41 -9.71
N GLU A 109 7.37 11.35 -10.65
CA GLU A 109 6.20 11.76 -11.42
C GLU A 109 5.64 10.62 -12.25
N ASP A 110 6.49 9.80 -12.87
CA ASP A 110 6.08 8.62 -13.62
C ASP A 110 5.46 7.57 -12.69
N ALA A 111 6.09 7.33 -11.53
CA ALA A 111 5.56 6.38 -10.54
C ALA A 111 4.20 6.82 -9.98
N ASN A 112 4.05 8.11 -9.70
CA ASN A 112 2.76 8.69 -9.30
C ASN A 112 1.73 8.67 -10.43
N GLY A 113 2.17 8.81 -11.69
CA GLY A 113 1.32 8.65 -12.87
C GLY A 113 0.83 7.21 -13.05
N TYR A 114 1.68 6.21 -12.77
CA TYR A 114 1.33 4.79 -12.79
C TYR A 114 0.24 4.42 -11.77
N CYS A 115 0.26 5.03 -10.57
CA CYS A 115 -0.67 4.70 -9.48
C CYS A 115 -2.05 5.37 -9.58
N LYS A 116 -2.30 6.23 -10.58
CA LYS A 116 -3.56 6.96 -10.77
C LYS A 116 -4.48 6.27 -11.77
#